data_AF-A0A9D8DXU5-F1
#
_entry.id   AF-A0A9D8DXU5-F1
#
_cell.length_a   1.000
_cell.length_b   1.000
_cell.length_c   1.000
_cell.angle_alpha   90.00
_cell.angle_beta   90.00
_cell.angle_gamma   90.00
#
_symmetry.space_group_name_H-M   'P 1'
#
loop_
_entity.id
_entity.type
_entity.pdbx_description
1 polymer ?
#
loop_
_entity_poly.entity_id
_entity_poly.type
_entity_poly.pdbx_seq_one_letter_code
_entity_poly.pdbx_strand_id
1 'polypeptide(L)' 'MSDGANDPLRRQLRFSLFLQAGACVMFTIAFIVQTLAGGFGSLTIVFGLLAALCGGAFVFTRSKLSGLG' A
#
# COMPACT_ATOMS: atom_id res chain seq x y z
N MET A 1 1.56 -6.64 -32.06
CA MET A 1 2.33 -7.73 -31.42
C MET A 1 2.92 -7.19 -30.11
N SER A 2 2.09 -6.92 -29.09
CA SER A 2 2.56 -6.38 -27.79
C SER A 2 1.75 -6.82 -26.57
N ASP A 3 0.72 -7.66 -26.71
CA ASP A 3 -0.11 -8.07 -25.56
C ASP A 3 0.65 -8.95 -24.56
N GLY A 4 1.48 -9.89 -25.03
CA GLY A 4 2.17 -10.85 -24.16
C GLY A 4 3.32 -10.30 -23.30
N ALA A 5 3.87 -9.12 -23.63
CA ALA A 5 4.95 -8.51 -22.83
C ALA A 5 4.42 -7.80 -21.57
N ASN A 6 3.12 -7.49 -21.54
CA ASN A 6 2.49 -6.75 -20.44
C ASN A 6 1.97 -7.69 -19.33
N ASP A 7 1.76 -8.97 -19.62
CA ASP A 7 1.31 -9.97 -18.64
C ASP A 7 2.25 -10.14 -17.42
N PRO A 8 3.58 -10.29 -17.57
CA PRO A 8 4.47 -10.39 -16.42
C PRO A 8 4.49 -9.11 -15.60
N LEU A 9 4.53 -7.93 -16.23
CA LEU A 9 4.45 -6.63 -15.56
C LEU A 9 3.15 -6.47 -14.77
N ARG A 10 2.03 -6.86 -15.37
CA ARG A 10 0.69 -6.77 -14.76
C ARG A 10 0.55 -7.73 -13.57
N ARG A 11 1.16 -8.91 -13.64
CA ARG A 11 1.22 -9.88 -12.54
C ARG A 11 2.11 -9.40 -11.41
N GLN A 12 3.25 -8.79 -11.72
CA GLN A 12 4.15 -8.19 -10.72
C GLN A 12 3.51 -6.99 -10.01
N LEU A 13 2.81 -6.12 -10.76
CA LEU A 13 2.05 -5.00 -10.18
C LEU A 13 0.97 -5.50 -9.20
N ARG A 14 0.23 -6.54 -9.58
CA ARG A 14 -0.79 -7.15 -8.70
C ARG A 14 -0.17 -7.77 -7.45
N PHE A 15 0.99 -8.42 -7.57
CA PHE A 15 1.68 -9.01 -6.43
C PHE A 15 2.23 -7.94 -5.47
N SER A 16 2.80 -6.88 -6.03
CA SER A 16 3.24 -5.70 -5.27
C SER A 16 2.07 -5.02 -4.57
N LEU A 17 0.90 -4.91 -5.22
CA LEU A 17 -0.34 -4.45 -4.60
C LEU A 17 -0.78 -5.31 -3.42
N PHE A 18 -0.67 -6.63 -3.54
CA PHE A 18 -1.06 -7.56 -2.49
C PHE A 18 -0.16 -7.41 -1.25
N LEU A 19 1.14 -7.30 -1.47
CA LEU A 19 2.13 -6.99 -0.44
C LEU A 19 1.87 -5.64 0.20
N GLN A 20 1.53 -4.64 -0.60
CA GLN A 20 1.25 -3.30 -0.12
C GLN A 20 -0.05 -3.23 0.69
N ALA A 21 -1.09 -3.98 0.29
CA ALA A 21 -2.31 -4.14 1.08
C ALA A 21 -2.02 -4.81 2.43
N GLY A 22 -1.23 -5.88 2.44
CA GLY A 22 -0.80 -6.54 3.68
C GLY A 22 0.01 -5.62 4.59
N ALA A 23 0.96 -4.87 4.03
CA ALA A 23 1.74 -3.88 4.77
C ALA A 23 0.84 -2.77 5.33
N CYS A 24 -0.12 -2.27 4.55
CA CYS A 24 -1.06 -1.24 4.98
C CYS A 24 -1.90 -1.70 6.18
N VAL A 25 -2.39 -2.95 6.17
CA VAL A 25 -3.12 -3.53 7.30
C VAL A 25 -2.22 -3.65 8.53
N MET A 26 -1.00 -4.17 8.38
CA MET A 26 -0.04 -4.29 9.48
C MET A 26 0.33 -2.93 10.09
N PHE A 27 0.60 -1.92 9.26
CA PHE A 27 0.90 -0.56 9.71
C PHE A 27 -0.30 0.09 10.40
N THR A 28 -1.52 -0.17 9.93
CA THR A 28 -2.74 0.34 10.57
C THR A 28 -2.96 -0.30 11.94
N ILE A 29 -2.77 -1.61 12.06
CA ILE A 29 -2.87 -2.32 13.36
C ILE A 29 -1.80 -1.80 14.30
N ALA A 30 -0.55 -1.69 13.84
CA ALA A 30 0.55 -1.15 14.63
C ALA A 30 0.28 0.30 15.08
N PHE A 31 -0.27 1.15 14.21
CA PHE A 31 -0.72 2.50 14.56
C PHE A 31 -1.77 2.47 15.69
N ILE A 32 -2.82 1.66 15.55
CA ILE A 32 -3.90 1.57 16.55
C ILE A 32 -3.34 1.08 17.90
N VAL A 33 -2.55 0.01 17.88
CA VAL A 33 -1.92 -0.53 19.09
C VAL A 33 -1.01 0.50 19.75
N GLN A 34 -0.15 1.18 18.97
CA GLN A 34 0.74 2.22 19.48
C GLN A 34 -0.04 3.40 20.07
N THR A 35 -1.13 3.83 19.42
CA THR A 35 -1.97 4.93 19.88
C THR A 35 -2.67 4.59 21.18
N LEU A 36 -3.17 3.35 21.31
CA LEU A 36 -3.83 2.86 22.52
C LEU A 36 -2.86 2.58 23.67
N ALA A 37 -1.67 2.05 23.38
CA ALA A 37 -0.71 1.63 24.40
C ALA A 37 0.26 2.74 24.85
N GLY A 38 0.66 3.63 23.94
CA GLY A 38 1.73 4.63 24.16
C GLY A 38 1.34 6.08 23.87
N GLY A 39 0.11 6.35 23.41
CA GLY A 39 -0.37 7.70 23.08
C GLY A 39 0.11 8.24 21.72
N PHE A 40 -0.14 9.53 21.49
CA PHE A 40 0.26 10.24 20.26
C PHE A 40 1.73 10.72 20.35
N GLY A 41 2.66 9.80 20.11
CA GLY A 41 4.09 10.10 20.02
C GLY A 41 4.59 10.27 18.58
N SER A 42 5.89 10.52 18.43
CA SER A 42 6.57 10.57 17.12
C SER A 42 6.39 9.30 16.30
N LEU A 43 6.37 8.14 16.96
CA LEU A 43 6.07 6.84 16.35
C LEU A 43 4.68 6.83 15.69
N THR A 44 3.67 7.35 16.37
CA THR A 44 2.29 7.43 15.87
C THR A 44 2.21 8.28 14.60
N ILE A 45 2.94 9.40 14.54
CA ILE A 45 3.04 10.24 13.33
C ILE A 45 3.73 9.49 12.18
N VAL A 46 4.81 8.76 12.46
CA VAL A 46 5.52 7.94 11.47
C VAL A 46 4.60 6.84 10.92
N PHE A 47 3.87 6.14 11.79
CA PHE A 47 2.88 5.15 11.40
C PHE A 47 1.74 5.74 10.55
N GLY A 48 1.25 6.93 10.90
CA GLY A 48 0.24 7.65 10.11
C GLY A 48 0.74 8.06 8.72
N LEU A 49 1.98 8.55 8.62
CA LEU A 49 2.63 8.86 7.34
C LEU A 49 2.82 7.61 6.47
N LEU A 50 3.23 6.50 7.07
CA LEU A 50 3.36 5.21 6.38
C LEU A 50 2.02 4.68 5.88
N ALA A 51 0.95 4.83 6.67
CA ALA A 51 -0.40 4.48 6.25
C ALA A 51 -0.87 5.36 5.06
N ALA A 52 -0.60 6.67 5.11
CA ALA A 52 -0.90 7.60 4.02
C ALA A 52 -0.12 7.28 2.74
N LEU A 53 1.17 6.96 2.85
CA LEU A 53 2.02 6.51 1.74
C LEU A 53 1.50 5.21 1.12
N CYS A 54 1.11 4.23 1.96
CA CYS A 54 0.51 2.99 1.48
C CYS A 54 -0.82 3.23 0.77
N GLY A 55 -1.68 4.08 1.32
CA GLY A 55 -2.94 4.48 0.69
C GLY A 55 -2.73 5.17 -0.66
N GLY A 56 -1.79 6.13 -0.73
CA GLY A 56 -1.44 6.83 -1.96
C GLY A 56 -0.88 5.89 -3.02
N ALA A 57 -0.01 4.97 -2.64
CA ALA A 57 0.55 3.98 -3.56
C ALA A 57 -0.49 2.94 -4.02
N PHE A 58 -1.45 2.57 -3.15
CA PHE A 58 -2.58 1.72 -3.53
C PHE A 58 -3.47 2.41 -4.57
N VAL A 59 -3.83 3.69 -4.35
CA VAL A 59 -4.62 4.49 -5.30
C VAL A 59 -3.86 4.69 -6.61
N PHE A 60 -2.56 4.97 -6.56
CA PHE A 60 -1.71 5.11 -7.74
C PHE A 60 -1.65 3.81 -8.54
N THR A 61 -1.47 2.66 -7.87
CA THR A 61 -1.39 1.36 -8.55
C THR A 61 -2.74 0.93 -9.12
N ARG A 62 -3.84 1.21 -8.40
CA ARG A 62 -5.20 1.01 -8.93
C ARG A 62 -5.46 1.88 -10.16
N SER A 63 -5.04 3.14 -10.12
CA SER A 63 -5.20 4.08 -11.24
C SER A 63 -4.39 3.63 -12.46
N LYS A 64 -3.15 3.18 -12.26
CA LYS A 64 -2.33 2.57 -13.32
C LYS A 64 -2.98 1.32 -13.93
N LEU A 65 -3.56 0.45 -13.10
CA LEU A 65 -4.27 -0.75 -13.59
C LEU A 65 -5.55 -0.41 -14.37
N SER A 66 -6.27 0.64 -13.96
CA SER A 66 -7.50 1.07 -14.64
C SER A 66 -7.24 1.81 -15.95
N GLY A 67 -6.09 2.48 -16.10
CA GLY A 67 -5.69 3.14 -17.35
C GLY A 67 -5.03 2.20 -18.37
N LEU A 68 -4.82 0.93 -18.01
CA LEU A 68 -4.26 -0.13 -18.86
C LEU A 68 -5.34 -1.13 -19.34
N GLY A 69 -6.62 -0.91 -19.01
CA GLY A 69 -7.76 -1.70 -19.48
C GLY A 69 -8.70 -0.84 -20.33
#